data_AF-A0AAQ3SRY8-F1
#
_entry.id   AF-A0AAQ3SRY8-F1
#
_cell.length_a   1.000
_cell.length_b   1.000
_cell.length_c   1.000
_cell.angle_alpha   90.00
_cell.angle_beta   90.00
_cell.angle_gamma   90.00
#
_symmetry.space_group_name_H-M   'P 1'
#
loop_
_entity.id
_entity.type
_entity.pdbx_description
1 polymer ?
#
loop_
_entity_poly.entity_id
_entity_poly.type
_entity_poly.pdbx_seq_one_letter_code
_entity_poly.pdbx_strand_id
1 'polypeptide(L)'
;MARVVLVLIAALTAALLAAAPRPAQAAWVESDYPSSVPCGVTIPVEQCDPADAAANAACRDMCHYGGRRGGRCVAPGPLALVQGCHCKC
;
A
#
# COMPACT_ATOMS: atom_id res chain seq x y z
N MET A 1 -44.10 4.49 10.78
CA MET A 1 -42.94 4.40 11.70
C MET A 1 -41.83 3.52 11.13
N ALA A 2 -42.05 2.21 10.93
CA ALA A 2 -41.00 1.26 10.50
C ALA A 2 -40.31 1.60 9.16
N ARG A 3 -41.06 2.07 8.14
CA ARG A 3 -40.49 2.48 6.85
C ARG A 3 -39.56 3.68 6.94
N VAL A 4 -39.88 4.65 7.80
CA VAL A 4 -39.06 5.85 8.00
C VAL A 4 -37.75 5.49 8.71
N VAL A 5 -37.82 4.59 9.69
CA VAL A 5 -36.64 4.07 10.40
C VAL A 5 -35.71 3.30 9.45
N LEU A 6 -36.27 2.45 8.56
CA LEU A 6 -35.48 1.74 7.55
C LEU A 6 -34.77 2.68 6.57
N VAL A 7 -35.45 3.74 6.12
CA VAL A 7 -34.85 4.75 5.23
C VAL A 7 -33.73 5.51 5.92
N LEU A 8 -33.91 5.88 7.20
CA LEU A 8 -32.88 6.55 8.00
C LEU A 8 -31.64 5.67 8.19
N ILE A 9 -31.83 4.39 8.51
CA ILE A 9 -30.71 3.43 8.66
C ILE A 9 -29.97 3.27 7.34
N ALA A 10 -30.68 3.10 6.22
CA ALA A 10 -30.06 2.96 4.91
C ALA A 10 -29.26 4.21 4.52
N ALA A 11 -29.80 5.40 4.77
CA ALA A 11 -29.13 6.68 4.51
C ALA A 11 -27.87 6.86 5.39
N LEU A 12 -27.95 6.53 6.68
CA LEU A 12 -26.80 6.59 7.59
C LEU A 12 -25.69 5.63 7.14
N THR A 13 -26.08 4.41 6.77
CA THR A 13 -25.13 3.37 6.34
C THR A 13 -24.42 3.79 5.05
N ALA A 14 -25.16 4.34 4.09
CA ALA A 14 -24.60 4.87 2.85
C ALA A 14 -23.66 6.06 3.10
N ALA A 15 -24.02 6.97 4.01
CA ALA A 15 -23.18 8.11 4.38
C ALA A 15 -21.87 7.66 5.05
N LEU A 16 -21.94 6.67 5.95
CA LEU A 16 -20.76 6.10 6.61
C LEU A 16 -19.84 5.39 5.61
N LEU A 17 -20.40 4.64 4.65
CA LEU A 17 -19.64 3.99 3.58
C LEU A 17 -19.00 5.01 2.62
N ALA A 18 -19.68 6.12 2.34
CA ALA A 18 -19.17 7.18 1.46
C ALA A 18 -18.11 8.06 2.12
N ALA A 19 -18.18 8.24 3.44
CA ALA A 19 -17.21 8.99 4.23
C ALA A 19 -15.99 8.15 4.63
N ALA A 20 -16.02 6.83 4.41
CA ALA A 20 -14.86 5.99 4.61
C ALA A 20 -13.72 6.50 3.71
N PRO A 21 -12.49 6.66 4.25
CA PRO A 21 -11.35 6.97 3.41
C PRO A 21 -11.29 5.91 2.32
N ARG A 22 -11.21 6.35 1.05
CA ARG A 22 -11.02 5.43 -0.07
C ARG A 22 -9.83 4.54 0.29
N PRO A 23 -9.88 3.21 0.02
CA PRO A 23 -8.69 2.39 0.17
C PRO A 23 -7.58 3.14 -0.55
N ALA A 24 -6.51 3.48 0.19
CA ALA A 24 -5.43 4.30 -0.33
C ALA A 24 -5.05 3.68 -1.66
N GLN A 25 -5.40 4.35 -2.76
CA GLN A 25 -4.99 3.93 -4.09
C GLN A 25 -3.50 4.03 -4.02
N ALA A 26 -2.89 2.86 -3.85
CA ALA A 26 -1.50 2.72 -3.53
C ALA A 26 -0.77 3.58 -4.58
N ALA A 27 -0.02 4.60 -4.12
CA ALA A 27 0.55 5.66 -4.97
C ALA A 27 1.57 5.15 -6.01
N TRP A 28 1.70 3.82 -6.14
CA TRP A 28 2.34 3.08 -7.21
C TRP A 28 1.51 3.18 -8.49
N VAL A 29 1.24 4.41 -8.94
CA VAL A 29 0.51 4.70 -10.17
C VAL A 29 1.40 4.34 -11.35
N GLU A 30 0.90 3.43 -12.21
CA GLU A 30 1.09 3.16 -13.66
C GLU A 30 2.39 3.52 -14.42
N SER A 31 3.18 4.50 -13.98
CA SER A 31 4.41 4.99 -14.64
C SER A 31 5.71 4.51 -13.98
N ASP A 32 5.67 3.99 -12.75
CA ASP A 32 6.86 3.69 -11.94
C ASP A 32 7.12 2.19 -11.76
N TYR A 33 6.84 1.40 -12.79
CA TYR A 33 7.40 0.05 -12.87
C TYR A 33 8.64 0.08 -13.78
N PRO A 34 9.79 0.64 -13.34
CA PRO A 34 10.99 0.57 -14.14
C PRO A 34 11.27 -0.92 -14.39
N SER A 35 11.55 -1.27 -15.63
CA SER A 35 11.85 -2.63 -16.09
C SER A 35 13.12 -3.25 -15.46
N SER A 36 13.65 -2.62 -14.42
CA SER A 36 14.91 -2.94 -13.76
C SER A 36 14.94 -2.42 -12.31
N VAL A 37 13.93 -2.76 -11.50
CA VAL A 37 13.95 -2.44 -10.06
C VAL A 37 15.26 -2.96 -9.45
N PRO A 38 16.12 -2.12 -8.84
CA PRO A 38 17.39 -2.58 -8.30
C PRO A 38 17.14 -3.53 -7.11
N CYS A 39 17.91 -4.62 -7.03
CA CYS A 39 17.81 -5.58 -5.93
C CYS A 39 18.91 -5.35 -4.90
N GLY A 40 18.67 -5.74 -3.65
CA GLY A 40 19.64 -5.56 -2.56
C GLY A 40 19.80 -4.12 -2.07
N VAL A 41 19.03 -3.17 -2.62
CA VAL A 41 18.95 -1.79 -2.16
C VAL A 41 17.57 -1.50 -1.58
N THR A 42 17.50 -0.52 -0.70
CA THR A 42 16.24 -0.01 -0.15
C THR A 42 15.80 1.21 -0.94
N ILE A 43 14.65 1.12 -1.60
CA ILE A 43 14.02 2.22 -2.33
C ILE A 43 13.21 3.03 -1.32
N PRO A 44 13.49 4.32 -1.14
CA PRO A 44 12.82 5.15 -0.15
C PRO A 44 11.34 5.32 -0.51
N VAL A 45 10.45 4.88 0.39
CA VAL A 45 9.01 4.97 0.22
C VAL A 45 8.41 5.21 1.60
N GLU A 46 7.94 6.43 1.86
CA GLU A 46 7.43 6.81 3.18
C GLU A 46 6.21 5.98 3.61
N GLN A 47 5.40 5.52 2.65
CA GLN A 47 4.24 4.66 2.92
C GLN A 47 4.61 3.19 3.21
N CYS A 48 5.89 2.80 3.15
CA CYS A 48 6.29 1.41 3.28
C CYS A 48 6.45 1.01 4.76
N ASP A 49 5.36 0.88 5.51
CA ASP A 49 5.37 0.45 6.91
C ASP A 49 5.57 -1.08 7.03
N PRO A 50 6.62 -1.57 7.73
CA PRO A 50 6.81 -2.99 8.00
C PRO A 50 5.65 -3.66 8.73
N ALA A 51 4.87 -2.92 9.52
CA ALA A 51 3.69 -3.42 10.21
C ALA A 51 2.42 -3.41 9.34
N ASP A 52 2.41 -2.68 8.22
CA ASP A 52 1.29 -2.63 7.30
C ASP A 52 1.39 -3.77 6.26
N ALA A 53 0.44 -4.70 6.32
CA ALA A 53 0.34 -5.82 5.39
C ALA A 53 0.07 -5.38 3.95
N ALA A 54 -0.71 -4.30 3.75
CA ALA A 54 -1.00 -3.76 2.43
C ALA A 54 0.23 -3.09 1.83
N ALA A 55 0.98 -2.31 2.62
CA ALA A 55 2.24 -1.73 2.18
C ALA A 55 3.28 -2.79 1.80
N ASN A 56 3.40 -3.85 2.61
CA ASN A 56 4.27 -4.99 2.29
C ASN A 56 3.83 -5.74 1.02
N ALA A 57 2.53 -5.92 0.80
CA ALA A 57 2.01 -6.52 -0.42
C ALA A 57 2.36 -5.68 -1.65
N ALA A 58 2.14 -4.36 -1.59
CA ALA A 58 2.48 -3.45 -2.67
C ALA A 58 3.99 -3.46 -2.98
N CYS A 59 4.85 -3.41 -1.96
CA CYS A 59 6.29 -3.54 -2.13
C CYS A 59 6.70 -4.88 -2.76
N ARG A 60 6.09 -5.99 -2.32
CA ARG A 60 6.35 -7.31 -2.90
C ARG A 60 5.97 -7.35 -4.38
N ASP A 61 4.80 -6.85 -4.71
CA ASP A 61 4.28 -6.86 -6.06
C ASP A 61 5.10 -5.93 -6.97
N MET A 62 5.57 -4.78 -6.46
CA MET A 62 6.48 -3.82 -7.11
C MET A 62 7.92 -4.33 -7.32
N CYS A 63 8.39 -5.27 -6.53
CA CYS A 63 9.65 -5.95 -6.84
C CYS A 63 9.41 -7.12 -7.82
N HIS A 64 8.28 -7.84 -7.71
CA HIS A 64 8.03 -9.06 -8.46
C HIS A 64 7.92 -8.85 -9.97
N TYR A 65 6.97 -8.01 -10.42
CA TYR A 65 6.85 -7.61 -11.83
C TYR A 65 8.07 -6.82 -12.36
N GLY A 66 9.02 -6.45 -11.49
CA GLY A 66 10.29 -5.80 -11.83
C GLY A 66 11.42 -6.77 -12.13
N GLY A 67 11.06 -8.06 -12.21
CA GLY A 67 12.00 -9.14 -12.43
C GLY A 67 12.78 -9.55 -11.19
N ARG A 68 12.22 -9.32 -9.98
CA ARG A 68 12.83 -9.71 -8.69
C ARG A 68 11.99 -10.75 -7.96
N ARG A 69 12.54 -11.33 -6.88
CA ARG A 69 11.84 -12.34 -6.06
C ARG A 69 10.82 -11.75 -5.08
N GLY A 70 10.28 -10.57 -5.39
CA GLY A 70 9.49 -9.76 -4.47
C GLY A 70 10.36 -8.94 -3.51
N GLY A 71 9.72 -8.40 -2.47
CA GLY A 71 10.32 -7.44 -1.54
C GLY A 71 9.58 -7.37 -0.22
N ARG A 72 10.04 -6.49 0.67
CA ARG A 72 9.39 -6.18 1.95
C ARG A 72 9.65 -4.75 2.36
N CYS A 73 8.73 -4.18 3.14
CA CYS A 73 8.99 -2.93 3.80
C CYS A 73 10.01 -3.10 4.93
N VAL A 74 10.91 -2.14 5.05
CA VAL A 74 11.95 -2.09 6.08
C VAL A 74 11.93 -0.72 6.75
N ALA A 75 12.07 -0.72 8.07
CA ALA A 75 12.29 0.48 8.86
C ALA A 75 13.70 1.05 8.60
N PRO A 76 13.97 2.31 8.98
CA PRO A 76 15.32 2.86 8.94
C PRO A 76 16.26 1.99 9.78
N GLY A 77 17.47 1.75 9.28
CA GLY A 77 18.43 0.86 9.92
C GLY A 77 19.80 0.88 9.24
N PRO A 78 20.69 -0.07 9.56
CA PRO A 78 22.07 -0.06 9.08
C PRO A 78 22.21 -0.08 7.55
N LEU A 79 21.22 -0.65 6.86
CA LEU A 79 21.17 -0.80 5.40
C LEU A 79 20.25 0.21 4.71
N ALA A 80 19.57 1.08 5.47
CA ALA A 80 18.57 2.00 4.95
C ALA A 80 18.50 3.27 5.82
N LEU A 81 18.89 4.41 5.25
CA LEU A 81 18.83 5.70 5.94
C LEU A 81 17.38 6.16 6.21
N VAL A 82 16.44 5.64 5.43
CA VAL A 82 15.01 5.93 5.51
C VAL A 82 14.20 4.66 5.35
N GLN A 83 12.97 4.70 5.81
CA GLN A 83 11.99 3.65 5.58
C GLN A 83 11.74 3.45 4.09
N GLY A 84 11.53 2.21 3.67
CA GLY A 84 11.36 1.93 2.25
C GLY A 84 11.14 0.48 1.90
N CYS A 85 11.07 0.22 0.60
CA CYS A 85 10.89 -1.10 0.03
C CYS A 85 12.25 -1.71 -0.33
N HIS A 86 12.55 -2.89 0.24
CA HIS A 86 13.76 -3.64 -0.07
C HIS A 86 13.46 -4.84 -0.96
N CYS A 87 13.95 -4.81 -2.20
CA CYS A 87 13.75 -5.89 -3.18
C CYS A 87 14.79 -7.01 -3.04
N LYS A 88 14.31 -8.25 -3.03
CA LYS A 88 15.15 -9.45 -2.96
C LYS A 88 15.77 -9.75 -4.32
N CYS A 89 17.10 -9.93 -4.34
CA CYS A 89 17.76 -10.69 -5.40
C CYS A 89 17.41 -12.19 -5.25
#